data_AF-A0A8H2X2S3-F1
#
_entry.id   AF-A0A8H2X2S3-F1
#
_cell.length_a   1.000
_cell.length_b   1.000
_cell.length_c   1.000
_cell.angle_alpha   90.00
_cell.angle_beta   90.00
_cell.angle_gamma   90.00
#
_symmetry.space_group_name_H-M   'P 1'
#
loop_
_entity.id
_entity.type
_entity.pdbx_description
1 polymer ?
#
loop_
_entity_poly.entity_id
_entity_poly.type
_entity_poly.pdbx_seq_one_letter_code
_entity_poly.pdbx_strand_id
1 'polypeptide(L)'
;MSGNLSKSMRENYGTHGVDEYYKIVGSSYRNPHFPGIKLCMNIFMSKWWQHEHEPSDKGVLICDLACGSGEVTIALQEWRSACQIQSQRTMSAFNPSIHRPAVPRPVVSPPRLAVARPAVSPTPTVSRAQPLTFPCISPTEPSFRIVATDPYTSDAYHTRTGLQCIAMSFHDVAVKGLPDVSKVLFETESEPKEDQGRTETANEAKEEVIESKANHVEAAAEDDSHPEDRETYDLVICSFALHLLTTPGSLYELLSTLSYGARWLVVLEPHKKPEIKDGWGWMLWDITSWKGVQGREGGFVKER
;
A
#
# COMPACT_ATOMS: atom_id res chain seq x y z
N MET A 1 -21.87 12.17 7.75
CA MET A 1 -21.66 12.50 6.33
C MET A 1 -20.42 11.74 5.89
N SER A 2 -20.49 10.96 4.81
CA SER A 2 -19.44 10.00 4.45
C SER A 2 -18.58 10.50 3.30
N GLY A 3 -17.29 10.70 3.54
CA GLY A 3 -16.28 11.00 2.51
C GLY A 3 -15.97 12.49 2.31
N ASN A 4 -15.27 12.78 1.20
CA ASN A 4 -14.70 14.11 0.90
C ASN A 4 -15.76 15.23 0.90
N LEU A 5 -15.39 16.43 1.39
CA LEU A 5 -16.29 17.60 1.47
C LEU A 5 -16.75 18.10 0.09
N SER A 6 -15.84 18.13 -0.89
CA SER A 6 -16.08 18.38 -2.32
C SER A 6 -15.47 17.27 -3.17
N LYS A 7 -15.92 17.19 -4.44
CA LYS A 7 -15.29 16.37 -5.49
C LYS A 7 -13.89 16.86 -5.87
N SER A 8 -13.56 18.13 -5.60
CA SER A 8 -12.26 18.72 -5.93
C SER A 8 -11.36 18.77 -4.70
N MET A 9 -10.27 17.99 -4.70
CA MET A 9 -9.27 18.05 -3.62
C MET A 9 -8.59 19.42 -3.52
N ARG A 10 -8.40 20.09 -4.66
CA ARG A 10 -7.85 21.45 -4.68
C ARG A 10 -8.77 22.45 -3.97
N GLU A 11 -10.09 22.30 -4.16
CA GLU A 11 -11.09 23.13 -3.49
C GLU A 11 -11.12 22.83 -1.99
N ASN A 12 -11.09 21.54 -1.63
CA ASN A 12 -11.02 21.10 -0.23
C ASN A 12 -9.85 21.74 0.51
N TYR A 13 -8.63 21.67 -0.06
CA TYR A 13 -7.44 22.26 0.55
C TYR A 13 -7.44 23.78 0.51
N GLY A 14 -8.00 24.39 -0.54
CA GLY A 14 -8.06 25.85 -0.67
C GLY A 14 -8.96 26.51 0.38
N THR A 15 -10.05 25.84 0.75
CA THR A 15 -11.04 26.38 1.70
C THR A 15 -10.61 26.18 3.16
N HIS A 16 -10.09 25.00 3.51
CA HIS A 16 -9.81 24.65 4.90
C HIS A 16 -8.31 24.60 5.23
N GLY A 17 -7.44 24.49 4.22
CA GLY A 17 -6.08 24.00 4.41
C GLY A 17 -6.06 22.47 4.52
N VAL A 18 -4.89 21.87 4.29
CA VAL A 18 -4.72 20.41 4.29
C VAL A 18 -5.00 19.82 5.69
N ASP A 19 -4.40 20.41 6.71
CA ASP A 19 -4.50 19.95 8.09
C ASP A 19 -5.95 19.95 8.60
N GLU A 20 -6.65 21.08 8.46
CA GLU A 20 -8.05 21.19 8.91
C GLU A 20 -8.99 20.30 8.09
N TYR A 21 -8.77 20.17 6.78
CA TYR A 21 -9.55 19.26 5.95
C TYR A 21 -9.51 17.83 6.51
N TYR A 22 -8.31 17.32 6.77
CA TYR A 22 -8.16 15.96 7.26
C TYR A 22 -8.61 15.78 8.72
N LYS A 23 -8.54 16.81 9.57
CA LYS A 23 -9.19 16.76 10.88
C LYS A 23 -10.70 16.59 10.79
N ILE A 24 -11.34 17.19 9.79
CA ILE A 24 -12.79 17.11 9.60
C ILE A 24 -13.21 15.74 9.02
N VAL A 25 -12.50 15.24 8.00
CA VAL A 25 -12.94 14.04 7.26
C VAL A 25 -12.11 12.79 7.52
N GLY A 26 -11.04 12.87 8.30
CA GLY A 26 -9.99 11.84 8.42
C GLY A 26 -10.53 10.45 8.72
N SER A 27 -11.48 10.33 9.65
CA SER A 27 -12.11 9.06 10.05
C SER A 27 -13.00 8.42 8.98
N SER A 28 -13.41 9.18 7.95
CA SER A 28 -14.25 8.70 6.85
C SER A 28 -13.62 8.91 5.47
N TYR A 29 -12.36 9.33 5.42
CA TYR A 29 -11.66 9.67 4.18
C TYR A 29 -11.65 8.49 3.20
N ARG A 30 -11.79 8.80 1.91
CA ARG A 30 -11.62 7.85 0.80
C ARG A 30 -10.98 8.56 -0.38
N ASN A 31 -9.94 7.96 -0.95
CA ASN A 31 -9.33 8.50 -2.15
C ASN A 31 -10.22 8.11 -3.36
N PRO A 32 -10.76 9.08 -4.12
CA PRO A 32 -11.63 8.80 -5.26
C PRO A 32 -10.89 8.14 -6.43
N HIS A 33 -9.56 8.12 -6.42
CA HIS A 33 -8.71 7.55 -7.47
C HIS A 33 -8.24 6.11 -7.16
N PHE A 34 -8.88 5.43 -6.21
CA PHE A 34 -8.57 4.04 -5.87
C PHE A 34 -8.48 3.09 -7.09
N PRO A 35 -9.38 3.15 -8.11
CA PRO A 35 -9.24 2.31 -9.31
C PRO A 35 -7.90 2.47 -10.03
N GLY A 36 -7.44 3.72 -10.21
CA GLY A 36 -6.15 4.02 -10.81
C GLY A 36 -4.97 3.57 -9.94
N ILE A 37 -5.04 3.78 -8.62
CA ILE A 37 -4.04 3.29 -7.66
C ILE A 37 -3.91 1.77 -7.77
N LYS A 38 -5.03 1.04 -7.74
CA LYS A 38 -5.07 -0.41 -7.87
C LYS A 38 -4.47 -0.90 -9.20
N LEU A 39 -4.75 -0.22 -10.30
CA LEU A 39 -4.16 -0.54 -11.60
C LEU A 39 -2.64 -0.37 -11.58
N CYS A 40 -2.14 0.78 -11.10
CA CYS A 40 -0.71 1.04 -10.98
C CYS A 40 -0.01 0.02 -10.07
N MET A 41 -0.61 -0.29 -8.92
CA MET A 41 -0.09 -1.29 -7.98
C MET A 41 -0.01 -2.68 -8.62
N ASN A 42 -1.05 -3.11 -9.35
CA ASN A 42 -1.01 -4.40 -10.04
C ASN A 42 0.09 -4.49 -11.10
N ILE A 43 0.30 -3.41 -11.87
CA ILE A 43 1.38 -3.34 -12.87
C ILE A 43 2.74 -3.39 -12.16
N PHE A 44 2.96 -2.51 -11.18
CA PHE A 44 4.23 -2.40 -10.48
C PHE A 44 4.57 -3.70 -9.75
N MET A 45 3.67 -4.23 -8.92
CA MET A 45 3.94 -5.43 -8.13
C MET A 45 4.19 -6.65 -9.01
N SER A 46 3.49 -6.80 -10.13
CA SER A 46 3.75 -7.90 -11.07
C SER A 46 5.14 -7.82 -11.68
N LYS A 47 5.63 -6.61 -11.98
CA LYS A 47 6.97 -6.38 -12.51
C LYS A 47 8.05 -6.55 -11.45
N TRP A 48 7.89 -5.89 -10.30
CA TRP A 48 8.80 -5.98 -9.17
C TRP A 48 8.96 -7.44 -8.72
N TRP A 49 7.86 -8.19 -8.59
CA TRP A 49 7.90 -9.60 -8.22
C TRP A 49 8.66 -10.47 -9.23
N GLN A 50 8.63 -10.15 -10.52
CA GLN A 50 9.33 -10.92 -11.54
C GLN A 50 10.84 -10.65 -11.57
N HIS A 51 11.27 -9.46 -11.14
CA HIS A 51 12.63 -8.99 -11.36
C HIS A 51 13.44 -8.83 -10.08
N GLU A 52 12.80 -8.52 -8.95
CA GLU A 52 13.48 -8.14 -7.70
C GLU A 52 13.10 -9.00 -6.51
N HIS A 53 11.97 -9.72 -6.56
CA HIS A 53 11.59 -10.58 -5.44
C HIS A 53 12.58 -11.72 -5.30
N GLU A 54 13.12 -11.83 -4.08
CA GLU A 54 13.91 -12.96 -3.63
C GLU A 54 13.13 -13.67 -2.51
N PRO A 55 13.04 -15.01 -2.53
CA PRO A 55 12.40 -15.75 -1.46
C PRO A 55 13.05 -15.43 -0.10
N SER A 56 12.21 -15.09 0.89
CA SER A 56 12.64 -14.76 2.24
C SER A 56 11.68 -15.37 3.24
N ASP A 57 12.22 -15.97 4.31
CA ASP A 57 11.42 -16.56 5.40
C ASP A 57 10.56 -15.50 6.12
N LYS A 58 11.00 -14.23 6.12
CA LYS A 58 10.27 -13.12 6.73
C LYS A 58 9.21 -12.52 5.81
N GLY A 59 9.24 -12.82 4.51
CA GLY A 59 8.43 -12.15 3.50
C GLY A 59 8.91 -10.71 3.20
N VAL A 60 8.11 -10.00 2.39
CA VAL A 60 8.39 -8.62 1.94
C VAL A 60 7.89 -7.62 2.98
N LEU A 61 8.77 -6.71 3.40
CA LEU A 61 8.46 -5.62 4.32
C LEU A 61 8.09 -4.34 3.55
N ILE A 62 6.88 -3.84 3.78
CA ILE A 62 6.30 -2.72 3.03
C ILE A 62 5.85 -1.62 3.99
N CYS A 63 6.20 -0.37 3.69
CA CYS A 63 5.62 0.81 4.31
C CYS A 63 4.57 1.43 3.37
N ASP A 64 3.31 1.53 3.82
CA ASP A 64 2.27 2.36 3.21
C ASP A 64 2.34 3.76 3.87
N LEU A 65 3.06 4.68 3.23
CA LEU A 65 3.41 6.00 3.74
C LEU A 65 2.36 7.03 3.35
N ALA A 66 1.79 7.74 4.33
CA ALA A 66 0.59 8.55 4.18
C ALA A 66 -0.54 7.72 3.55
N CYS A 67 -0.89 6.63 4.25
CA CYS A 67 -1.69 5.53 3.72
C CYS A 67 -3.14 5.93 3.38
N GLY A 68 -3.60 7.10 3.83
CA GLY A 68 -4.99 7.48 3.72
C GLY A 68 -5.89 6.39 4.32
N SER A 69 -6.93 5.99 3.60
CA SER A 69 -7.79 4.91 4.08
C SER A 69 -7.29 3.50 3.76
N GLY A 70 -6.07 3.37 3.24
CA GLY A 70 -5.43 2.08 2.93
C GLY A 70 -5.63 1.63 1.49
N GLU A 71 -5.76 2.56 0.54
CA GLU A 71 -5.86 2.24 -0.89
C GLU A 71 -4.74 1.32 -1.39
N VAL A 72 -3.49 1.61 -1.00
CA VAL A 72 -2.32 0.79 -1.37
C VAL A 72 -2.37 -0.56 -0.65
N THR A 73 -2.59 -0.57 0.67
CA THR A 73 -2.76 -1.81 1.44
C THR A 73 -3.81 -2.75 0.83
N ILE A 74 -5.00 -2.26 0.50
CA ILE A 74 -6.05 -3.08 -0.12
C ILE A 74 -5.59 -3.59 -1.50
N ALA A 75 -4.98 -2.73 -2.33
CA ALA A 75 -4.49 -3.14 -3.64
C ALA A 75 -3.42 -4.24 -3.55
N LEU A 76 -2.53 -4.19 -2.55
CA LEU A 76 -1.52 -5.22 -2.29
C LEU A 76 -2.15 -6.55 -1.86
N GLN A 77 -3.11 -6.52 -0.94
CA GLN A 77 -3.83 -7.71 -0.47
C GLN A 77 -4.59 -8.39 -1.61
N GLU A 78 -5.28 -7.59 -2.45
CA GLU A 78 -6.01 -8.09 -3.61
C GLU A 78 -5.07 -8.65 -4.68
N TRP A 79 -3.97 -7.95 -4.99
CA TRP A 79 -2.96 -8.42 -5.94
C TRP A 79 -2.39 -9.78 -5.51
N ARG A 80 -2.03 -9.91 -4.23
CA ARG A 80 -1.49 -11.16 -3.67
C ARG A 80 -2.49 -12.29 -3.76
N SER A 81 -3.75 -12.03 -3.39
CA SER A 81 -4.85 -13.00 -3.49
C SER A 81 -5.04 -13.48 -4.94
N ALA A 82 -4.97 -12.56 -5.92
CA ALA A 82 -5.07 -12.89 -7.33
C ALA A 82 -3.91 -13.80 -7.80
N CYS A 83 -2.69 -13.55 -7.34
CA CYS A 83 -1.52 -14.37 -7.65
C CYS A 83 -1.62 -15.79 -7.05
N GLN A 84 -2.17 -15.92 -5.84
CA GLN A 84 -2.42 -17.22 -5.20
C GLN A 84 -3.49 -18.03 -5.95
N ILE A 85 -4.59 -17.39 -6.37
CA ILE A 85 -5.63 -18.05 -7.18
C ILE A 85 -5.05 -18.52 -8.52
N GLN A 86 -4.19 -17.71 -9.15
CA GLN A 86 -3.52 -18.09 -10.39
C GLN A 86 -2.64 -19.33 -10.19
N SER A 87 -1.88 -19.38 -9.09
CA SER A 87 -1.05 -20.53 -8.70
C SER A 87 -1.88 -21.82 -8.57
N GLN A 88 -3.01 -21.75 -7.85
CA GLN A 88 -3.92 -22.89 -7.67
C GLN A 88 -4.49 -23.41 -9.00
N ARG A 89 -4.86 -22.51 -9.92
CA ARG A 89 -5.37 -22.89 -11.25
C ARG A 89 -4.31 -23.60 -12.08
N THR A 90 -3.08 -23.10 -12.06
CA THR A 90 -1.97 -23.73 -12.78
C THR A 90 -1.71 -25.13 -12.23
N MET A 91 -1.64 -25.31 -10.90
CA MET A 91 -1.45 -26.64 -10.30
C MET A 91 -2.59 -27.62 -10.62
N SER A 92 -3.84 -27.17 -10.62
CA SER A 92 -4.99 -28.01 -10.96
C SER A 92 -5.00 -28.42 -12.45
N ALA A 93 -4.51 -27.58 -13.36
CA ALA A 93 -4.43 -27.89 -14.78
C ALA A 93 -3.36 -28.95 -15.11
N PHE A 94 -2.31 -29.05 -14.29
CA PHE A 94 -1.24 -30.05 -14.44
C PHE A 94 -1.57 -31.43 -13.87
N ASN A 95 -2.79 -31.64 -13.33
CA ASN A 95 -3.23 -32.93 -12.80
C ASN A 95 -4.31 -33.58 -13.71
N PRO A 96 -3.94 -34.20 -14.86
CA PRO A 96 -4.89 -34.84 -15.76
C PRO A 96 -5.26 -36.23 -15.24
N SER A 97 -5.90 -36.32 -14.08
CA SER A 97 -6.43 -37.58 -13.56
C SER A 97 -7.91 -37.45 -13.19
N ILE A 98 -8.75 -37.13 -14.18
CA ILE A 98 -10.15 -37.53 -14.14
C ILE A 98 -10.48 -38.16 -15.50
N HIS A 99 -10.69 -39.47 -15.47
CA HIS A 99 -11.25 -40.25 -16.56
C HIS A 99 -12.50 -39.55 -17.11
N ARG A 100 -12.39 -39.00 -18.32
CA ARG A 100 -13.56 -38.63 -19.12
C ARG A 100 -14.09 -39.93 -19.75
N PRO A 101 -15.30 -40.41 -19.42
CA PRO A 101 -15.89 -41.50 -20.18
C PRO A 101 -16.09 -41.03 -21.62
N ALA A 102 -15.60 -41.83 -22.57
CA ALA A 102 -15.72 -41.56 -23.99
C ALA A 102 -17.20 -41.54 -24.39
N VAL A 103 -17.71 -40.37 -24.77
CA VAL A 103 -19.01 -40.25 -25.42
C VAL A 103 -18.83 -40.71 -26.88
N PRO A 104 -19.64 -41.66 -27.40
CA PRO A 104 -19.57 -42.07 -28.79
C PRO A 104 -19.95 -40.90 -29.71
N ARG A 105 -19.11 -40.61 -30.71
CA ARG A 105 -19.42 -39.68 -31.80
C ARG A 105 -20.55 -40.23 -32.66
N PRO A 106 -21.60 -39.46 -32.99
CA PRO A 106 -22.51 -39.80 -34.07
C PRO A 106 -21.82 -39.63 -35.43
N VAL A 107 -22.17 -40.54 -36.32
CA VAL A 107 -21.68 -40.71 -37.69
C VAL A 107 -22.04 -39.52 -38.58
N VAL A 108 -21.11 -39.27 -39.50
CA VAL A 108 -21.03 -38.28 -40.58
C VAL A 108 -22.33 -38.09 -41.38
N SER A 109 -22.64 -36.84 -41.74
CA SER A 109 -23.44 -36.48 -42.93
C SER A 109 -22.59 -35.58 -43.86
N PRO A 110 -22.76 -35.68 -45.20
CA PRO A 110 -21.85 -35.08 -46.19
C PRO A 110 -21.98 -33.55 -46.35
N PRO A 111 -20.98 -32.87 -46.95
CA PRO A 111 -20.91 -31.41 -46.98
C PRO A 111 -21.85 -30.80 -48.03
N ARG A 112 -22.56 -29.73 -47.64
CA ARG A 112 -23.20 -28.78 -48.57
C ARG A 112 -22.15 -27.79 -49.08
N LEU A 113 -22.12 -27.59 -50.40
CA LEU A 113 -21.33 -26.58 -51.09
C LEU A 113 -21.69 -25.17 -50.58
N ALA A 114 -20.72 -24.48 -49.99
CA ALA A 114 -20.84 -23.09 -49.57
C ALA A 114 -20.46 -22.15 -50.72
N VAL A 115 -21.36 -21.23 -51.03
CA VAL A 115 -21.18 -20.12 -51.98
C VAL A 115 -20.11 -19.15 -51.46
N ALA A 116 -19.16 -18.81 -52.31
CA ALA A 116 -18.06 -17.89 -52.01
C ALA A 116 -18.59 -16.47 -51.68
N ARG A 117 -18.13 -15.91 -50.56
CA ARG A 117 -18.34 -14.50 -50.19
C ARG A 117 -17.01 -13.74 -50.37
N PRO A 118 -17.00 -12.46 -50.82
CA PRO A 118 -15.77 -11.78 -51.19
C PRO A 118 -14.88 -11.46 -49.98
N ALA A 119 -13.58 -11.51 -50.21
CA ALA A 119 -12.53 -11.21 -49.23
C ALA A 119 -12.62 -9.75 -48.73
N VAL A 120 -12.67 -9.58 -47.41
CA VAL A 120 -12.49 -8.30 -46.74
C VAL A 120 -11.00 -8.15 -46.44
N SER A 121 -10.39 -7.09 -46.97
CA SER A 121 -8.99 -6.73 -46.79
C SER A 121 -8.61 -6.57 -45.30
N PRO A 122 -7.39 -6.93 -44.88
CA PRO A 122 -6.97 -6.78 -43.48
C PRO A 122 -6.72 -5.31 -43.16
N THR A 123 -7.52 -4.76 -42.25
CA THR A 123 -7.21 -3.48 -41.59
C THR A 123 -6.06 -3.67 -40.61
N PRO A 124 -5.19 -2.65 -40.42
CA PRO A 124 -4.02 -2.75 -39.56
C PRO A 124 -4.46 -3.01 -38.11
N THR A 125 -3.91 -4.06 -37.53
CA THR A 125 -4.22 -4.51 -36.18
C THR A 125 -3.70 -3.48 -35.18
N VAL A 126 -4.61 -2.70 -34.60
CA VAL A 126 -4.34 -1.91 -33.40
C VAL A 126 -3.79 -2.86 -32.34
N SER A 127 -2.56 -2.61 -31.88
CA SER A 127 -1.87 -3.42 -30.88
C SER A 127 -2.78 -3.61 -29.66
N ARG A 128 -3.35 -4.83 -29.55
CA ARG A 128 -4.23 -5.22 -28.45
C ARG A 128 -3.41 -5.14 -27.17
N ALA A 129 -3.85 -4.33 -26.21
CA ALA A 129 -3.20 -4.26 -24.90
C ALA A 129 -3.06 -5.67 -24.35
N GLN A 130 -1.83 -6.05 -24.00
CA GLN A 130 -1.59 -7.34 -23.36
C GLN A 130 -2.33 -7.34 -22.02
N PRO A 131 -3.10 -8.40 -21.71
CA PRO A 131 -3.73 -8.56 -20.40
C PRO A 131 -2.67 -8.51 -19.31
N LEU A 132 -3.00 -7.93 -18.15
CA LEU A 132 -2.15 -8.02 -16.96
C LEU A 132 -1.95 -9.49 -16.60
N THR A 133 -0.69 -9.92 -16.59
CA THR A 133 -0.28 -11.27 -16.20
C THR A 133 0.20 -11.25 -14.75
N PHE A 134 -0.56 -11.88 -13.86
CA PHE A 134 -0.18 -12.06 -12.46
C PHE A 134 0.84 -13.20 -12.32
N PRO A 135 1.92 -13.02 -11.54
CA PRO A 135 2.87 -14.09 -11.25
C PRO A 135 2.22 -15.21 -10.43
N CYS A 136 2.82 -16.41 -10.51
CA CYS A 136 2.48 -17.53 -9.66
C CYS A 136 3.26 -17.41 -8.35
N ILE A 137 2.57 -17.24 -7.23
CA ILE A 137 3.20 -17.19 -5.89
C ILE A 137 3.04 -18.55 -5.22
N SER A 138 4.10 -19.03 -4.57
CA SER A 138 4.05 -20.28 -3.80
C SER A 138 3.05 -20.15 -2.64
N PRO A 139 2.25 -21.19 -2.33
CA PRO A 139 1.42 -21.20 -1.13
C PRO A 139 2.22 -21.06 0.18
N THR A 140 3.50 -21.44 0.16
CA THR A 140 4.41 -21.32 1.31
C THR A 140 5.07 -19.95 1.42
N GLU A 141 4.87 -19.06 0.45
CA GLU A 141 5.45 -17.72 0.46
C GLU A 141 4.84 -16.91 1.62
N PRO A 142 5.65 -16.33 2.52
CA PRO A 142 5.14 -15.54 3.65
C PRO A 142 4.38 -14.30 3.19
N SER A 143 3.34 -13.93 3.94
CA SER A 143 2.52 -12.74 3.63
C SER A 143 3.34 -11.45 3.67
N PHE A 144 2.80 -10.39 3.07
CA PHE A 144 3.40 -9.06 3.20
C PHE A 144 3.32 -8.58 4.65
N ARG A 145 4.43 -8.04 5.14
CA ARG A 145 4.50 -7.33 6.41
C ARG A 145 4.27 -5.85 6.11
N ILE A 146 3.04 -5.38 6.29
CA ILE A 146 2.64 -4.02 5.93
C ILE A 146 2.62 -3.15 7.20
N VAL A 147 3.40 -2.08 7.19
CA VAL A 147 3.37 -1.01 8.20
C VAL A 147 2.77 0.23 7.56
N ALA A 148 1.65 0.71 8.09
CA ALA A 148 1.00 1.92 7.59
C ALA A 148 1.27 3.11 8.51
N THR A 149 1.45 4.27 7.90
CA THR A 149 1.64 5.54 8.61
C THR A 149 0.76 6.62 8.00
N ASP A 150 0.03 7.34 8.84
CA ASP A 150 -0.72 8.53 8.44
C ASP A 150 -1.11 9.34 9.67
N PRO A 151 -0.92 10.68 9.68
CA PRO A 151 -1.22 11.49 10.87
C PRO A 151 -2.71 11.78 11.09
N TYR A 152 -3.60 11.45 10.15
CA TYR A 152 -5.00 11.87 10.20
C TYR A 152 -6.03 10.78 9.97
N THR A 153 -5.67 9.70 9.26
CA THR A 153 -6.64 8.75 8.69
C THR A 153 -6.61 7.36 9.33
N SER A 154 -5.99 7.21 10.50
CA SER A 154 -5.86 5.93 11.21
C SER A 154 -7.19 5.20 11.39
N ASP A 155 -8.27 5.90 11.79
CA ASP A 155 -9.61 5.32 11.94
C ASP A 155 -10.17 4.78 10.62
N ALA A 156 -10.03 5.58 9.54
CA ALA A 156 -10.51 5.21 8.21
C ALA A 156 -9.73 4.02 7.64
N TYR A 157 -8.42 3.98 7.89
CA TYR A 157 -7.52 2.90 7.53
C TYR A 157 -7.89 1.61 8.27
N HIS A 158 -8.00 1.67 9.60
CA HIS A 158 -8.33 0.53 10.44
C HIS A 158 -9.70 -0.06 10.06
N THR A 159 -10.71 0.78 9.93
CA THR A 159 -12.07 0.37 9.53
C THR A 159 -12.09 -0.36 8.18
N ARG A 160 -11.22 0.03 7.24
CA ARG A 160 -11.21 -0.55 5.89
C ARG A 160 -10.35 -1.79 5.75
N THR A 161 -9.19 -1.79 6.40
CA THR A 161 -8.14 -2.81 6.21
C THR A 161 -8.10 -3.84 7.33
N GLY A 162 -8.64 -3.51 8.51
CA GLY A 162 -8.47 -4.28 9.74
C GLY A 162 -7.07 -4.19 10.35
N LEU A 163 -6.16 -3.40 9.76
CA LEU A 163 -4.78 -3.25 10.22
C LEU A 163 -4.61 -1.95 11.01
N GLN A 164 -3.55 -1.88 11.82
CA GLN A 164 -3.18 -0.65 12.53
C GLN A 164 -2.46 0.34 11.62
N CYS A 165 -2.64 1.63 11.91
CA CYS A 165 -1.95 2.73 11.26
C CYS A 165 -1.31 3.61 12.32
N ILE A 166 0.00 3.80 12.19
CA ILE A 166 0.80 4.60 13.11
C ILE A 166 0.58 6.07 12.78
N ALA A 167 0.19 6.86 13.78
CA ALA A 167 0.03 8.30 13.65
C ALA A 167 1.39 9.00 13.50
N MET A 168 1.90 9.05 12.27
CA MET A 168 3.21 9.58 11.93
C MET A 168 3.13 10.45 10.67
N SER A 169 3.58 11.69 10.76
CA SER A 169 3.60 12.63 9.64
C SER A 169 4.85 12.48 8.77
N PHE A 170 4.89 13.12 7.59
CA PHE A 170 6.13 13.21 6.81
C PHE A 170 7.27 13.87 7.58
N HIS A 171 6.97 14.85 8.43
CA HIS A 171 7.98 15.49 9.26
C HIS A 171 8.54 14.52 10.31
N ASP A 172 7.68 13.72 10.95
CA ASP A 172 8.12 12.69 11.88
C ASP A 172 9.02 11.67 11.19
N VAL A 173 8.65 11.18 10.00
CA VAL A 173 9.48 10.24 9.23
C VAL A 173 10.81 10.87 8.85
N ALA A 174 10.83 12.13 8.42
CA ALA A 174 12.06 12.84 8.06
C ALA A 174 13.01 13.04 9.26
N VAL A 175 12.48 13.18 10.48
CA VAL A 175 13.28 13.42 11.69
C VAL A 175 13.66 12.13 12.41
N LYS A 176 12.73 11.16 12.51
CA LYS A 176 12.86 9.95 13.33
C LYS A 176 13.19 8.69 12.52
N GLY A 177 13.09 8.78 11.20
CA GLY A 177 13.17 7.64 10.28
C GLY A 177 11.86 6.87 10.16
N LEU A 178 11.88 5.82 9.33
CA LEU A 178 10.77 4.88 9.21
C LEU A 178 10.52 4.14 10.54
N PRO A 179 9.27 3.69 10.80
CA PRO A 179 8.94 2.92 12.00
C PRO A 179 9.80 1.67 12.16
N ASP A 180 10.18 1.35 13.39
CA ASP A 180 10.88 0.11 13.70
C ASP A 180 9.87 -1.03 13.84
N VAL A 181 9.91 -1.98 12.90
CA VAL A 181 8.97 -3.11 12.84
C VAL A 181 9.06 -3.98 14.09
N SER A 182 10.22 -4.05 14.74
CA SER A 182 10.39 -4.81 15.97
C SER A 182 9.47 -4.26 17.05
N LYS A 183 9.37 -2.94 17.17
CA LYS A 183 8.55 -2.24 18.18
C LYS A 183 7.06 -2.29 17.86
N VAL A 184 6.70 -2.20 16.57
CA VAL A 184 5.31 -2.25 16.10
C VAL A 184 4.64 -3.60 16.38
N LEU A 185 5.38 -4.70 16.28
CA LEU A 185 4.85 -6.03 16.56
C LEU A 185 4.54 -6.23 18.06
N PHE A 186 5.37 -5.70 18.97
CA PHE A 186 5.15 -5.82 20.41
C PHE A 186 3.96 -4.99 20.92
N GLU A 187 3.70 -3.82 20.33
CA GLU A 187 2.54 -3.00 20.71
C GLU A 187 1.20 -3.63 20.28
N THR A 188 1.21 -4.48 19.25
CA THR A 188 0.01 -5.15 18.74
C THR A 188 -0.46 -6.31 19.65
N GLU A 189 0.43 -6.86 20.49
CA GLU A 189 0.09 -7.94 21.44
C GLU A 189 -0.43 -7.43 22.80
N SER A 190 -0.29 -6.14 23.09
CA SER A 190 -0.85 -5.50 24.28
C SER A 190 -2.26 -4.96 24.03
N GLU A 191 -3.27 -5.81 24.24
CA GLU A 191 -4.70 -5.44 24.21
C GLU A 191 -5.03 -4.23 25.11
N PRO A 192 -6.00 -3.35 24.74
CA PRO A 192 -6.45 -2.27 25.59
C PRO A 192 -7.25 -2.82 26.77
N LYS A 193 -6.89 -2.42 28.00
CA LYS A 193 -7.72 -2.67 29.18
C LYS A 193 -9.07 -1.99 29.00
N GLU A 194 -10.13 -2.80 28.86
CA GLU A 194 -11.51 -2.35 28.94
C GLU A 194 -11.73 -1.59 30.26
N ASP A 195 -11.98 -0.30 30.17
CA ASP A 195 -12.48 0.52 31.28
C ASP A 195 -13.97 0.22 31.45
N GLN A 196 -14.29 -0.74 32.33
CA GLN A 196 -15.67 -0.99 32.74
C GLN A 196 -16.16 0.17 33.60
N GLY A 197 -17.05 0.98 33.03
CA GLY A 197 -17.79 2.00 33.74
C GLY A 197 -18.58 1.43 34.92
N ARG A 198 -18.64 2.22 36.00
CA ARG A 198 -19.69 2.11 37.01
C ARG A 198 -20.19 3.49 37.41
N THR A 199 -21.50 3.65 37.20
CA THR A 199 -22.32 4.83 37.48
C THR A 199 -22.60 5.02 38.98
N GLU A 200 -22.54 6.29 39.41
CA GLU A 200 -23.24 7.00 40.50
C GLU A 200 -23.19 6.51 41.96
N THR A 201 -22.73 7.37 42.88
CA THR A 201 -23.60 8.12 43.83
C THR A 201 -22.81 9.13 44.66
N ALA A 202 -23.43 10.27 44.95
CA ALA A 202 -22.89 11.38 45.74
C ALA A 202 -22.90 11.10 47.26
N ASN A 203 -21.90 11.62 47.99
CA ASN A 203 -22.07 12.31 49.27
C ASN A 203 -20.76 12.94 49.78
N GLU A 204 -20.94 14.01 50.55
CA GLU A 204 -19.97 15.04 50.96
C GLU A 204 -18.98 14.65 52.08
N ALA A 205 -17.84 15.36 52.07
CA ALA A 205 -16.99 15.83 53.17
C ALA A 205 -16.34 14.83 54.15
N LYS A 206 -14.99 14.81 54.16
CA LYS A 206 -14.12 15.27 55.27
C LYS A 206 -12.64 15.15 54.94
N GLU A 207 -11.89 16.19 55.31
CA GLU A 207 -10.43 16.21 55.41
C GLU A 207 -9.91 15.16 56.38
N GLU A 208 -8.81 14.50 56.04
CA GLU A 208 -7.71 14.26 56.99
C GLU A 208 -6.40 13.93 56.26
N VAL A 209 -5.32 14.50 56.81
CA VAL A 209 -3.93 14.45 56.38
C VAL A 209 -3.25 13.25 57.02
N ILE A 210 -2.68 12.31 56.26
CA ILE A 210 -1.56 11.45 56.72
C ILE A 210 -0.57 11.21 55.57
N GLU A 211 0.69 11.29 55.97
CA GLU A 211 1.96 11.44 55.26
C GLU A 211 2.57 10.14 54.71
N SER A 212 3.41 10.30 53.67
CA SER A 212 4.52 9.45 53.22
C SER A 212 4.24 8.12 52.50
N LYS A 213 4.64 8.05 51.21
CA LYS A 213 5.87 7.36 50.79
C LYS A 213 6.13 7.54 49.29
N ALA A 214 7.40 7.78 48.99
CA ALA A 214 7.99 7.85 47.66
C ALA A 214 7.62 6.64 46.81
N ASN A 215 7.28 6.89 45.55
CA ASN A 215 7.59 5.97 44.46
C ASN A 215 8.19 6.78 43.32
N HIS A 216 9.47 6.48 43.07
CA HIS A 216 10.13 6.67 41.79
C HIS A 216 9.18 6.24 40.68
N VAL A 217 8.77 7.18 39.84
CA VAL A 217 8.37 6.82 38.48
C VAL A 217 9.69 6.68 37.74
N GLU A 218 10.13 5.43 37.61
CA GLU A 218 11.22 5.04 36.73
C GLU A 218 10.90 5.58 35.33
N ALA A 219 11.82 6.40 34.82
CA ALA A 219 11.88 6.72 33.42
C ALA A 219 11.94 5.40 32.66
N ALA A 220 10.95 5.15 31.80
CA ALA A 220 10.98 4.05 30.86
C ALA A 220 12.33 4.12 30.13
N ALA A 221 13.17 3.11 30.34
CA ALA A 221 14.46 3.01 29.68
C ALA A 221 14.22 3.06 28.17
N GLU A 222 14.78 4.07 27.51
CA GLU A 222 14.93 4.07 26.07
C GLU A 222 15.81 2.85 25.72
N ASP A 223 15.17 1.81 25.19
CA ASP A 223 15.84 0.64 24.65
C ASP A 223 16.75 1.09 23.50
N ASP A 224 18.06 1.11 23.80
CA ASP A 224 19.19 1.57 22.99
C ASP A 224 19.48 0.60 21.84
N SER A 225 18.48 0.30 21.01
CA SER A 225 18.73 -0.35 19.73
C SER A 225 19.46 0.63 18.82
N HIS A 226 20.72 0.32 18.50
CA HIS A 226 21.53 1.16 17.64
C HIS A 226 20.80 1.33 16.30
N PRO A 227 20.70 2.56 15.73
CA PRO A 227 19.91 2.82 14.52
C PRO A 227 20.32 1.98 13.30
N GLU A 228 21.52 1.39 13.32
CA GLU A 228 22.02 0.47 12.29
C GLU A 228 21.40 -0.94 12.33
N ASP A 229 20.74 -1.34 13.42
CA ASP A 229 20.13 -2.66 13.57
C ASP A 229 18.67 -2.71 13.03
N ARG A 230 18.15 -1.59 12.52
CA ARG A 230 16.78 -1.52 11.99
C ARG A 230 16.67 -2.30 10.69
N GLU A 231 15.63 -3.14 10.59
CA GLU A 231 15.32 -3.87 9.36
C GLU A 231 14.95 -2.88 8.24
N THR A 232 15.67 -2.96 7.12
CA THR A 232 15.41 -2.12 5.94
C THR A 232 14.11 -2.54 5.26
N TYR A 233 13.28 -1.56 4.87
CA TYR A 233 12.08 -1.80 4.09
C TYR A 233 12.41 -2.22 2.66
N ASP A 234 11.72 -3.23 2.15
CA ASP A 234 11.84 -3.60 0.73
C ASP A 234 11.16 -2.54 -0.15
N LEU A 235 9.98 -2.08 0.27
CA LEU A 235 9.16 -1.10 -0.44
C LEU A 235 8.65 -0.02 0.52
N VAL A 236 8.82 1.25 0.16
CA VAL A 236 8.04 2.38 0.68
C VAL A 236 7.14 2.87 -0.43
N ILE A 237 5.84 2.95 -0.18
CA ILE A 237 4.85 3.34 -1.18
C ILE A 237 4.11 4.57 -0.65
N CYS A 238 4.09 5.64 -1.44
CA CYS A 238 3.35 6.86 -1.12
C CYS A 238 2.39 7.19 -2.27
N SER A 239 1.09 7.24 -1.97
CA SER A 239 0.06 7.49 -2.99
C SER A 239 -0.71 8.78 -2.71
N PHE A 240 -0.75 9.69 -3.69
CA PHE A 240 -1.53 10.93 -3.66
C PHE A 240 -1.28 11.81 -2.43
N ALA A 241 -0.04 11.85 -1.93
CA ALA A 241 0.29 12.57 -0.69
C ALA A 241 1.65 13.26 -0.73
N LEU A 242 2.61 12.81 -1.55
CA LEU A 242 3.96 13.38 -1.53
C LEU A 242 3.96 14.83 -2.05
N HIS A 243 2.97 15.20 -2.86
CA HIS A 243 2.73 16.56 -3.31
C HIS A 243 2.34 17.57 -2.22
N LEU A 244 1.98 17.08 -1.02
CA LEU A 244 1.70 17.93 0.15
C LEU A 244 2.99 18.58 0.68
N LEU A 245 4.16 18.01 0.37
CA LEU A 245 5.46 18.63 0.63
C LEU A 245 5.74 19.71 -0.40
N THR A 246 5.26 20.91 -0.10
CA THR A 246 5.32 22.06 -1.02
C THR A 246 6.68 22.72 -1.09
N THR A 247 7.56 22.52 -0.09
CA THR A 247 8.92 23.08 -0.09
C THR A 247 9.93 22.03 -0.55
N PRO A 248 10.91 22.39 -1.40
CA PRO A 248 11.96 21.46 -1.81
C PRO A 248 12.80 20.92 -0.64
N GLY A 249 12.94 21.70 0.44
CA GLY A 249 13.69 21.30 1.64
C GLY A 249 13.02 20.15 2.38
N SER A 250 11.73 20.26 2.71
CA SER A 250 11.03 19.19 3.43
C SER A 250 10.91 17.91 2.59
N LEU A 251 10.74 18.06 1.27
CA LEU A 251 10.76 16.93 0.35
C LEU A 251 12.14 16.26 0.33
N TYR A 252 13.23 17.04 0.28
CA TYR A 252 14.60 16.51 0.32
C TYR A 252 14.88 15.77 1.63
N GLU A 253 14.52 16.36 2.78
CA GLU A 253 14.72 15.75 4.10
C GLU A 253 14.02 14.40 4.23
N LEU A 254 12.75 14.33 3.79
CA LEU A 254 12.02 13.06 3.76
C LEU A 254 12.70 12.05 2.84
N LEU A 255 12.96 12.42 1.58
CA LEU A 255 13.50 11.49 0.59
C LEU A 255 14.91 11.01 0.93
N SER A 256 15.74 11.88 1.49
CA SER A 256 17.06 11.51 2.01
C SER A 256 16.92 10.50 3.14
N THR A 257 16.01 10.73 4.08
CA THR A 257 15.79 9.80 5.21
C THR A 257 15.28 8.45 4.74
N LEU A 258 14.31 8.44 3.82
CA LEU A 258 13.79 7.20 3.23
C LEU A 258 14.90 6.41 2.51
N SER A 259 15.90 7.08 1.92
CA SER A 259 16.97 6.40 1.18
C SER A 259 17.90 5.56 2.05
N TYR A 260 17.94 5.82 3.36
CA TYR A 260 18.67 4.99 4.32
C TYR A 260 17.82 3.83 4.86
N GLY A 261 16.49 3.93 4.76
CA GLY A 261 15.56 2.99 5.38
C GLY A 261 14.84 2.07 4.40
N ALA A 262 14.97 2.28 3.09
CA ALA A 262 14.22 1.52 2.09
C ALA A 262 15.00 1.25 0.79
N ARG A 263 14.75 0.07 0.20
CA ARG A 263 15.34 -0.33 -1.09
C ARG A 263 14.64 0.30 -2.29
N TRP A 264 13.30 0.37 -2.23
CA TRP A 264 12.48 0.94 -3.29
C TRP A 264 11.52 1.99 -2.74
N LEU A 265 11.39 3.10 -3.48
CA LEU A 265 10.35 4.11 -3.28
C LEU A 265 9.39 4.09 -4.47
N VAL A 266 8.11 3.89 -4.19
CA VAL A 266 7.03 3.92 -5.19
C VAL A 266 6.16 5.14 -4.94
N VAL A 267 6.10 6.04 -5.91
CA VAL A 267 5.29 7.26 -5.84
C VAL A 267 4.15 7.17 -6.85
N LEU A 268 2.90 7.24 -6.37
CA LEU A 268 1.70 7.25 -7.20
C LEU A 268 1.04 8.62 -7.13
N GLU A 269 1.17 9.43 -8.18
CA GLU A 269 0.64 10.80 -8.21
C GLU A 269 -0.13 11.07 -9.50
N PRO A 270 -1.24 11.84 -9.45
CA PRO A 270 -2.06 12.15 -10.63
C PRO A 270 -1.41 13.19 -11.56
N HIS A 271 -0.27 13.76 -11.16
CA HIS A 271 0.39 14.85 -11.86
C HIS A 271 1.91 14.75 -11.75
N LYS A 272 2.64 15.56 -12.51
CA LYS A 272 4.11 15.57 -12.62
C LYS A 272 4.89 15.99 -11.36
N LYS A 273 4.23 16.10 -10.21
CA LYS A 273 4.85 16.48 -8.93
C LYS A 273 4.73 15.32 -7.93
N PRO A 274 5.71 15.17 -7.02
CA PRO A 274 6.90 16.02 -6.87
C PRO A 274 8.00 15.77 -7.90
N GLU A 275 8.88 16.77 -8.13
CA GLU A 275 10.13 16.60 -8.90
C GLU A 275 11.23 16.12 -7.95
N ILE A 276 11.69 14.89 -8.14
CA ILE A 276 12.81 14.29 -7.39
C ILE A 276 14.09 14.54 -8.19
N LYS A 277 15.09 15.15 -7.57
CA LYS A 277 16.34 15.53 -8.23
C LYS A 277 17.40 14.44 -8.10
N ASP A 278 18.32 14.40 -9.05
CA ASP A 278 19.53 13.60 -8.96
C ASP A 278 20.30 13.93 -7.67
N GLY A 279 20.84 12.91 -7.01
CA GLY A 279 21.57 13.04 -5.75
C GLY A 279 20.71 13.08 -4.49
N TRP A 280 19.38 12.90 -4.59
CA TRP A 280 18.48 12.81 -3.44
C TRP A 280 18.31 11.37 -2.90
N GLY A 281 19.26 10.49 -3.21
CA GLY A 281 19.28 9.09 -2.73
C GLY A 281 18.49 8.10 -3.59
N TRP A 282 17.85 8.54 -4.68
CA TRP A 282 16.99 7.69 -5.52
C TRP A 282 17.44 7.65 -6.98
N MET A 283 17.30 6.49 -7.60
CA MET A 283 17.45 6.29 -9.04
C MET A 283 16.08 6.05 -9.66
N LEU A 284 15.72 6.81 -10.69
CA LEU A 284 14.47 6.63 -11.41
C LEU A 284 14.48 5.30 -12.19
N TRP A 285 13.37 4.57 -12.15
CA TRP A 285 13.22 3.27 -12.82
C TRP A 285 12.15 3.31 -13.92
N ASP A 286 12.45 2.77 -15.09
CA ASP A 286 11.45 2.50 -16.12
C ASP A 286 10.79 1.15 -15.85
N ILE A 287 9.51 1.17 -15.46
CA ILE A 287 8.71 -0.03 -15.12
C ILE A 287 8.51 -0.95 -16.35
N THR A 288 8.54 -0.40 -17.56
CA THR A 288 8.31 -1.17 -18.79
C THR A 288 9.51 -2.07 -19.10
N SER A 289 10.71 -1.47 -19.10
CA SER A 289 11.97 -2.15 -19.40
C SER A 289 12.69 -2.73 -18.18
N TRP A 290 12.23 -2.36 -16.98
CA TRP A 290 12.81 -2.69 -15.68
C TRP A 290 14.30 -2.32 -15.58
N LYS A 291 14.61 -1.04 -15.84
CA LYS A 291 15.97 -0.53 -15.80
C LYS A 291 16.03 0.86 -15.19
N GLY A 292 17.15 1.15 -14.52
CA GLY A 292 17.50 2.49 -14.08
C GLY A 292 17.66 3.42 -15.27
N VAL A 293 17.07 4.61 -15.18
CA VAL A 293 17.11 5.64 -16.21
C VAL A 293 17.57 6.96 -15.62
N GLN A 294 18.35 7.72 -16.39
CA GLN A 294 18.61 9.12 -16.08
C GLN A 294 17.41 9.94 -16.54
N GLY A 295 16.76 10.66 -15.64
CA GLY A 295 15.57 11.43 -15.98
C GLY A 295 14.88 12.02 -14.76
N ARG A 296 13.91 12.91 -15.03
CA ARG A 296 13.15 13.64 -13.99
C ARG A 296 11.66 13.33 -13.98
N GLU A 297 11.15 12.54 -14.92
CA GLU A 297 9.72 12.21 -15.04
C GLU A 297 9.50 10.70 -15.03
N GLY A 298 8.58 10.22 -14.17
CA GLY A 298 8.20 8.81 -14.09
C GLY A 298 7.28 8.33 -15.24
N GLY A 299 6.97 7.04 -15.23
CA GLY A 299 6.07 6.43 -16.23
C GLY A 299 4.61 6.87 -16.05
N PHE A 300 3.88 7.00 -17.16
CA PHE A 300 2.45 7.35 -17.15
C PHE A 300 1.59 6.11 -17.40
N VAL A 301 0.71 5.79 -16.45
CA VAL A 301 -0.36 4.80 -16.65
C VAL A 301 -1.62 5.55 -17.08
N LYS A 302 -2.09 5.30 -18.30
CA LYS A 302 -3.40 5.80 -18.76
C LYS A 302 -4.48 4.80 -18.38
N GLU A 303 -5.38 5.19 -17.48
CA GLU A 303 -6.66 4.50 -17.29
C GLU A 303 -7.41 4.57 -18.63
N ARG A 304 -7.82 3.42 -19.17
CA ARG A 304 -8.51 3.31 -20.45
C ARG A 304 -10.01 3.24 -20.24
#